data_AF-A0A416VQQ6-F1
#
_entry.id   AF-A0A416VQQ6-F1
#
_cell.length_a   1.000
_cell.length_b   1.000
_cell.length_c   1.000
_cell.angle_alpha   90.00
_cell.angle_beta   90.00
_cell.angle_gamma   90.00
#
_symmetry.space_group_name_H-M   'P 1'
#
loop_
_entity.id
_entity.type
_entity.pdbx_description
1 polymer ?
#
loop_
_entity_poly.entity_id
_entity_poly.type
_entity_poly.pdbx_seq_one_letter_code
_entity_poly.pdbx_strand_id
1 'polypeptide(L)'
;MITTKINVTPYLAEYIKSKFNCLSDEPLKIPDAEDLYHVIWKLMVKRPDGISPIDTGNLAIILPERRVGKDPMYYNYLSPRSQNIIEKYISRHFNNELHQMLEENEQNGRPLNNIDVVHQFMCVYNIDSITEDALLKNYYRWRDLVRRKDRRREYKRRYK
;
A
#
# COMPACT_ATOMS: atom_id res chain seq x y z
N MET A 1 2.09 19.03 15.08
CA MET A 1 1.94 17.79 14.31
C MET A 1 0.50 17.32 14.43
N ILE A 2 -0.26 17.30 13.34
CA ILE A 2 -1.66 16.84 13.34
C ILE A 2 -1.71 15.41 12.81
N THR A 3 -2.44 14.54 13.48
CA THR A 3 -2.59 13.13 13.12
C THR A 3 -4.04 12.79 12.84
N THR A 4 -4.28 11.83 11.96
CA THR A 4 -5.60 11.25 11.73
C THR A 4 -5.50 9.72 11.71
N LYS A 5 -6.62 9.04 11.97
CA LYS A 5 -6.73 7.59 11.87
C LYS A 5 -7.55 7.23 10.65
N ILE A 6 -7.07 6.27 9.88
CA ILE A 6 -7.78 5.70 8.73
C ILE A 6 -7.90 4.19 8.89
N ASN A 7 -8.92 3.62 8.26
CA ASN A 7 -9.11 2.19 8.21
C ASN A 7 -8.58 1.63 6.88
N VAL A 8 -7.71 0.64 6.95
CA VAL A 8 -7.15 -0.07 5.80
C VAL A 8 -7.14 -1.57 6.09
N THR A 9 -7.02 -2.41 5.06
CA THR A 9 -6.87 -3.86 5.28
C THR A 9 -5.67 -4.16 6.20
N PRO A 10 -5.80 -5.04 7.22
CA PRO A 10 -4.80 -5.22 8.27
C PRO A 10 -3.35 -5.44 7.79
N TYR A 11 -3.12 -6.36 6.84
CA TYR A 11 -1.76 -6.66 6.37
C TYR A 11 -1.11 -5.49 5.63
N LEU A 12 -1.92 -4.58 5.05
CA LEU A 12 -1.43 -3.35 4.44
C LEU A 12 -1.04 -2.31 5.50
N ALA A 13 -1.72 -2.30 6.64
CA ALA A 13 -1.32 -1.47 7.78
C ALA A 13 -0.01 -1.96 8.38
N GLU A 14 0.15 -3.27 8.57
CA GLU A 14 1.39 -3.91 9.04
C GLU A 14 2.56 -3.58 8.11
N TYR A 15 2.37 -3.83 6.81
CA TYR A 15 3.36 -3.53 5.77
C TYR A 15 3.84 -2.07 5.79
N ILE A 16 2.91 -1.11 5.77
CA ILE A 16 3.28 0.31 5.65
C ILE A 16 3.92 0.85 6.94
N LYS A 17 3.52 0.33 8.11
CA LYS A 17 4.13 0.65 9.41
C LYS A 17 5.57 0.13 9.46
N SER A 18 5.80 -1.12 9.07
CA SER A 18 7.15 -1.68 9.01
C SER A 18 8.03 -0.93 8.04
N LYS A 19 7.47 -0.50 6.90
CA LYS A 19 8.22 0.23 5.86
C LYS A 19 8.73 1.61 6.29
N PHE A 20 7.90 2.41 6.98
CA PHE A 20 8.25 3.80 7.29
C PHE A 20 8.47 4.11 8.77
N ASN A 21 7.98 3.26 9.67
CA ASN A 21 7.99 3.54 11.11
C ASN A 21 8.82 2.56 11.93
N CYS A 22 9.48 1.58 11.29
CA CYS A 22 10.30 0.57 11.95
C CYS A 22 9.63 -0.06 13.21
N LEU A 23 8.32 -0.31 13.12
CA LEU A 23 7.49 -0.87 14.21
C LEU A 23 7.32 0.00 15.47
N SER A 24 7.60 1.29 15.42
CA SER A 24 7.25 2.20 16.50
C SER A 24 5.72 2.31 16.65
N ASP A 25 5.24 2.47 17.89
CA ASP A 25 3.85 2.81 18.21
C ASP A 25 3.49 4.26 17.87
N GLU A 26 4.47 5.05 17.41
CA GLU A 26 4.24 6.40 16.95
C GLU A 26 3.35 6.46 15.71
N PRO A 27 2.56 7.53 15.52
CA PRO A 27 1.84 7.76 14.29
C PRO A 27 2.76 7.75 13.06
N LEU A 28 2.33 7.10 11.98
CA LEU A 28 3.13 6.90 10.78
C LEU A 28 3.57 8.23 10.16
N LYS A 29 4.88 8.49 10.16
CA LYS A 29 5.48 9.62 9.45
C LYS A 29 5.90 9.17 8.04
N ILE A 30 5.18 9.65 7.03
CA ILE A 30 5.54 9.38 5.64
C ILE A 30 6.51 10.47 5.17
N PRO A 31 7.71 10.11 4.66
CA PRO A 31 8.65 11.07 4.11
C PRO A 31 8.05 11.89 2.96
N ASP A 32 8.49 13.13 2.78
CA ASP A 32 8.04 14.00 1.70
C ASP A 32 8.51 13.57 0.32
N ALA A 33 9.60 12.79 0.26
CA ALA A 33 10.10 12.14 -0.95
C ALA A 33 9.19 11.00 -1.45
N GLU A 34 8.29 10.48 -0.62
CA GLU A 34 7.40 9.39 -0.98
C GLU A 34 6.13 9.90 -1.67
N ASP A 35 5.78 9.31 -2.81
CA ASP A 35 4.57 9.68 -3.55
C ASP A 35 3.29 9.57 -2.69
N LEU A 36 3.25 8.64 -1.73
CA LEU A 36 2.12 8.48 -0.81
C LEU A 36 1.87 9.75 0.02
N TYR A 37 2.92 10.47 0.43
CA TYR A 37 2.80 11.75 1.13
C TYR A 37 2.04 12.76 0.25
N HIS A 38 2.35 12.81 -1.04
CA HIS A 38 1.67 13.72 -1.96
C HIS A 38 0.22 13.31 -2.24
N VAL A 39 -0.07 12.01 -2.32
CA VAL A 39 -1.43 11.47 -2.46
C VAL A 39 -2.28 11.87 -1.27
N ILE A 40 -1.80 11.66 -0.04
CA ILE A 40 -2.54 12.02 1.18
C ILE A 40 -2.79 13.53 1.23
N TRP A 41 -1.77 14.35 0.96
CA TRP A 41 -1.92 15.80 0.92
C TRP A 41 -3.00 16.26 -0.08
N LYS A 42 -3.05 15.64 -1.25
CA LYS A 42 -4.08 15.94 -2.26
C LYS A 42 -5.48 15.57 -1.79
N LEU A 43 -5.62 14.51 -0.99
CA LEU A 43 -6.90 13.99 -0.50
C LEU A 43 -7.39 14.66 0.79
N MET A 44 -6.52 15.33 1.54
CA MET A 44 -6.90 16.12 2.71
C MET A 44 -7.97 17.16 2.36
N VAL A 45 -9.07 17.19 3.10
CA VAL A 45 -10.13 18.18 2.96
C VAL A 45 -10.47 18.80 4.32
N LYS A 46 -11.17 19.95 4.30
CA LYS A 46 -11.77 20.47 5.53
C LYS A 46 -12.83 19.49 6.02
N ARG A 47 -12.90 19.31 7.33
CA ARG A 47 -13.93 18.45 7.93
C ARG A 47 -15.32 19.05 7.64
N PRO A 48 -16.22 18.29 6.99
CA PRO A 48 -17.61 18.72 6.81
C PRO A 48 -18.35 18.85 8.15
N ASP A 49 -19.32 19.76 8.20
CA ASP A 49 -20.17 19.92 9.37
C ASP A 49 -21.00 18.65 9.64
N GLY A 50 -21.19 18.32 10.92
CA GLY A 50 -21.98 17.15 11.33
C GLY A 50 -21.24 15.80 11.30
N ILE A 51 -19.97 15.75 10.90
CA ILE A 51 -19.13 14.56 11.03
C ILE A 51 -18.42 14.56 12.39
N SER A 52 -18.36 13.40 13.05
CA SER A 52 -17.62 13.20 14.30
C SER A 52 -16.22 13.83 14.22
N PRO A 53 -15.77 14.56 15.25
CA PRO A 53 -14.42 15.12 15.28
C PRO A 53 -13.34 14.05 15.52
N ILE A 54 -13.72 12.86 15.98
CA ILE A 54 -12.81 11.76 16.30
C ILE A 54 -12.77 10.80 15.12
N ASP A 55 -11.59 10.65 14.53
CA ASP A 55 -11.32 9.66 13.49
C ASP A 55 -10.97 8.29 14.10
N THR A 56 -11.44 7.22 13.48
CA THR A 56 -11.22 5.82 13.91
C THR A 56 -10.49 5.03 12.82
N GLY A 57 -9.78 3.97 13.22
CA GLY A 57 -9.06 3.11 12.28
C GLY A 57 -7.83 2.43 12.89
N ASN A 58 -7.25 1.50 12.12
CA ASN A 58 -6.08 0.70 12.49
C ASN A 58 -4.74 1.33 12.08
N LEU A 59 -4.76 2.42 11.30
CA LEU A 59 -3.57 3.14 10.85
C LEU A 59 -3.65 4.61 11.25
N ALA A 60 -2.82 5.01 12.23
CA ALA A 60 -2.62 6.41 12.58
C ALA A 60 -1.50 6.99 11.70
N ILE A 61 -1.78 8.11 11.04
CA ILE A 61 -0.82 8.79 10.16
C ILE A 61 -0.63 10.24 10.59
N ILE A 62 0.58 10.74 10.42
CA ILE A 62 0.88 12.17 10.51
C ILE A 62 0.48 12.80 9.20
N LEU A 63 -0.34 13.84 9.27
CA LEU A 63 -0.80 14.51 8.06
C LEU A 63 0.34 15.31 7.42
N PRO A 64 0.49 15.21 6.08
CA PRO A 64 1.43 16.01 5.32
C PRO A 64 1.29 17.51 5.56
N GLU A 65 2.36 18.15 6.01
CA GLU A 65 2.44 19.61 6.19
C GLU A 65 3.40 20.22 5.17
N ARG A 66 2.94 21.24 4.43
CA ARG A 66 3.74 21.96 3.43
C ARG A 66 3.74 23.45 3.74
N ARG A 67 4.79 24.16 3.28
CA ARG A 67 4.91 25.62 3.44
C ARG A 67 3.74 26.40 2.85
N VAL A 68 3.14 25.92 1.77
CA VAL A 68 2.03 26.57 1.06
C VAL A 68 0.93 25.56 0.75
N GLY A 69 -0.32 25.99 0.90
CA GLY A 69 -1.51 25.23 0.52
C GLY A 69 -2.34 24.79 1.71
N LYS A 70 -2.57 23.48 1.83
CA LYS A 70 -3.43 22.93 2.87
C LYS A 70 -2.69 22.82 4.20
N ASP A 71 -3.12 23.61 5.17
CA ASP A 71 -2.69 23.50 6.57
C ASP A 71 -3.42 22.31 7.24
N PRO A 72 -2.69 21.32 7.80
CA PRO A 72 -3.27 20.20 8.53
C PRO A 72 -4.20 20.60 9.68
N MET A 73 -4.05 21.78 10.28
CA MET A 73 -4.94 22.25 11.34
C MET A 73 -6.40 22.38 10.86
N TYR A 74 -6.58 22.75 9.59
CA TYR A 74 -7.89 22.95 8.97
C TYR A 74 -8.30 21.83 8.01
N TYR A 75 -7.32 21.22 7.33
CA TYR A 75 -7.53 20.16 6.33
C TYR A 75 -7.18 18.77 6.90
N ASN A 76 -7.79 18.41 8.03
CA ASN A 76 -7.47 17.19 8.76
C ASN A 76 -8.39 15.99 8.50
N TYR A 77 -9.28 16.08 7.52
CA TYR A 77 -10.26 15.03 7.27
C TYR A 77 -9.92 14.22 6.01
N LEU A 78 -9.91 12.90 6.15
CA LEU A 78 -9.82 11.93 5.05
C LEU A 78 -11.13 11.16 4.96
N SER A 79 -11.94 11.51 3.96
CA SER A 79 -13.23 10.86 3.71
C SER A 79 -13.09 9.36 3.44
N PRO A 80 -14.14 8.54 3.61
CA PRO A 80 -14.09 7.10 3.30
C PRO A 80 -13.61 6.80 1.87
N ARG A 81 -13.98 7.65 0.90
CA ARG A 81 -13.46 7.57 -0.47
C ARG A 81 -11.94 7.80 -0.53
N SER A 82 -11.44 8.78 0.21
CA SER A 82 -10.01 9.09 0.29
C SER A 82 -9.23 7.93 0.91
N GLN A 83 -9.77 7.33 1.98
CA GLN A 83 -9.19 6.14 2.61
C GLN A 83 -9.09 4.97 1.62
N ASN A 84 -10.13 4.71 0.83
CA ASN A 84 -10.10 3.67 -0.23
C ASN A 84 -9.03 3.95 -1.31
N ILE A 85 -8.84 5.22 -1.71
CA ILE A 85 -7.79 5.59 -2.66
C ILE A 85 -6.40 5.35 -2.07
N ILE A 86 -6.20 5.73 -0.80
CA ILE A 86 -4.95 5.49 -0.07
C ILE A 86 -4.69 3.99 0.05
N GLU A 87 -5.68 3.20 0.44
CA GLU A 87 -5.56 1.75 0.55
C GLU A 87 -5.18 1.10 -0.78
N LYS A 88 -5.81 1.50 -1.89
CA LYS A 88 -5.44 1.02 -3.24
C LYS A 88 -4.02 1.40 -3.62
N TYR A 89 -3.56 2.58 -3.23
CA TYR A 89 -2.19 3.00 -3.44
C TYR A 89 -1.21 2.09 -2.69
N ILE A 90 -1.46 1.86 -1.39
CA ILE A 90 -0.63 0.99 -0.54
C ILE A 90 -0.65 -0.45 -1.07
N SER A 91 -1.82 -0.97 -1.43
CA SER A 91 -1.97 -2.32 -2.01
C SER A 91 -1.18 -2.49 -3.31
N ARG A 92 -1.18 -1.48 -4.19
CA ARG A 92 -0.37 -1.52 -5.40
C ARG A 92 1.12 -1.54 -5.08
N HIS A 93 1.56 -0.72 -4.12
CA HIS A 93 2.96 -0.66 -3.70
C HIS A 93 3.42 -2.00 -3.11
N PHE A 94 2.63 -2.56 -2.19
CA PHE A 94 2.82 -3.89 -1.61
C PHE A 94 2.96 -4.98 -2.69
N ASN A 95 2.00 -5.05 -3.61
CA ASN A 95 2.01 -6.07 -4.66
C ASN A 95 3.20 -5.92 -5.59
N ASN A 96 3.58 -4.69 -5.94
CA ASN A 96 4.75 -4.44 -6.78
C ASN A 96 6.03 -4.99 -6.14
N GLU A 97 6.28 -4.73 -4.86
CA GLU A 97 7.47 -5.24 -4.17
C GLU A 97 7.47 -6.76 -4.03
N LEU A 98 6.33 -7.35 -3.64
CA LEU A 98 6.22 -8.81 -3.53
C LEU A 98 6.43 -9.50 -4.89
N HIS A 99 5.84 -8.95 -5.95
CA HIS A 99 5.99 -9.49 -7.30
C HIS A 99 7.43 -9.35 -7.78
N GLN A 100 8.07 -8.20 -7.56
CA GLN A 100 9.46 -7.99 -7.92
C GLN A 100 10.37 -9.05 -7.27
N MET A 101 10.20 -9.29 -5.97
CA MET A 101 11.02 -10.28 -5.26
C MET A 101 10.78 -11.72 -5.76
N LEU A 102 9.55 -12.07 -6.12
CA LEU A 102 9.23 -13.37 -6.73
C LEU A 102 9.79 -13.51 -8.14
N GLU A 103 9.77 -12.44 -8.94
CA GLU A 103 10.33 -12.42 -10.29
C GLU A 103 11.86 -12.48 -10.25
N GLU A 104 12.52 -11.78 -9.32
CA GLU A 104 13.96 -11.85 -9.10
C GLU A 104 14.39 -13.26 -8.68
N ASN A 105 13.64 -13.93 -7.80
CA ASN A 105 13.87 -15.34 -7.48
C ASN A 105 13.76 -16.24 -8.73
N GLU A 106 12.77 -15.99 -9.59
CA GLU A 106 12.62 -16.74 -10.85
C GLU A 106 13.77 -16.49 -11.83
N GLN A 107 14.24 -15.25 -11.97
CA GLN A 107 15.36 -14.86 -12.83
C GLN A 107 16.70 -15.45 -12.35
N ASN A 108 16.89 -15.55 -11.03
CA ASN A 108 18.09 -16.11 -10.41
C ASN A 108 18.11 -17.66 -10.39
N GLY A 109 17.23 -18.33 -11.13
CA GLY A 109 17.20 -19.78 -11.24
C GLY A 109 16.43 -20.49 -10.12
N ARG A 110 15.58 -19.77 -9.38
CA ARG A 110 14.72 -20.27 -8.28
C ARG A 110 15.51 -20.93 -7.14
N PRO A 111 16.42 -20.20 -6.48
CA PRO A 111 17.11 -20.71 -5.30
C PRO A 111 16.15 -21.06 -4.15
N LEU A 112 15.02 -20.37 -4.04
CA LEU A 112 13.99 -20.60 -3.03
C LEU A 112 12.64 -20.98 -3.69
N ASN A 113 11.82 -21.75 -2.97
CA ASN A 113 10.44 -21.93 -3.42
C ASN A 113 9.66 -20.63 -3.25
N ASN A 114 8.66 -20.39 -4.09
CA ASN A 114 7.89 -19.15 -4.03
C ASN A 114 7.17 -18.95 -2.68
N ILE A 115 6.79 -20.03 -1.99
CA ILE A 115 6.19 -19.92 -0.65
C ILE A 115 7.21 -19.43 0.38
N ASP A 116 8.46 -19.89 0.29
CA ASP A 116 9.56 -19.46 1.17
C ASP A 116 9.92 -17.99 0.91
N VAL A 117 9.88 -17.57 -0.36
CA VAL A 117 10.05 -16.17 -0.75
C VAL A 117 8.94 -15.30 -0.17
N VAL A 118 7.67 -15.72 -0.27
CA VAL A 118 6.54 -14.99 0.34
C VAL A 118 6.69 -14.95 1.86
N HIS A 119 7.09 -16.05 2.50
CA HIS A 119 7.33 -16.09 3.94
C HIS A 119 8.42 -15.10 4.35
N GLN A 120 9.55 -15.07 3.63
CA GLN A 120 10.62 -14.10 3.86
C GLN A 120 10.11 -12.66 3.74
N PHE A 121 9.28 -12.36 2.74
CA PHE A 121 8.64 -11.03 2.61
C PHE A 121 7.85 -10.66 3.85
N MET A 122 7.01 -11.59 4.32
CA MET A 122 6.16 -11.37 5.48
C MET A 122 6.98 -11.16 6.74
N CYS A 123 8.08 -11.90 6.94
CA CYS A 123 9.00 -11.70 8.05
C CYS A 123 9.69 -10.32 7.99
N VAL A 124 10.17 -9.90 6.82
CA VAL A 124 10.84 -8.59 6.66
C VAL A 124 9.91 -7.44 7.04
N TYR A 125 8.62 -7.55 6.69
CA TYR A 125 7.62 -6.52 6.98
C TYR A 125 6.75 -6.81 8.21
N ASN A 126 7.06 -7.85 9.00
CA ASN A 126 6.30 -8.27 10.19
C ASN A 126 4.78 -8.34 9.92
N ILE A 127 4.41 -9.14 8.93
CA ILE A 127 3.03 -9.31 8.49
C ILE A 127 2.49 -10.62 9.04
N ASP A 128 1.41 -10.53 9.81
CA ASP A 128 0.79 -11.68 10.50
C ASP A 128 -0.68 -11.85 10.14
N SER A 129 -1.32 -10.82 9.59
CA SER A 129 -2.78 -10.80 9.37
C SER A 129 -3.24 -11.41 8.04
N ILE A 130 -2.34 -12.03 7.28
CA ILE A 130 -2.65 -12.77 6.04
C ILE A 130 -1.71 -13.98 5.92
N THR A 131 -2.17 -15.06 5.28
CA THR A 131 -1.34 -16.26 5.08
C THR A 131 -0.51 -16.18 3.79
N GLU A 132 0.63 -16.86 3.77
CA GLU A 132 1.53 -16.98 2.62
C GLU A 132 0.78 -17.53 1.39
N ASP A 133 -0.05 -18.55 1.60
CA ASP A 133 -0.87 -19.15 0.55
C ASP A 133 -1.84 -18.14 -0.10
N ALA A 134 -2.41 -17.22 0.68
CA ALA A 134 -3.32 -16.21 0.16
C ALA A 134 -2.57 -15.22 -0.74
N LEU A 135 -1.37 -14.79 -0.33
CA LEU A 135 -0.50 -13.92 -1.13
C LEU A 135 -0.01 -14.62 -2.40
N LEU A 136 0.41 -15.88 -2.29
CA LEU A 136 0.88 -16.66 -3.43
C LEU A 136 -0.23 -16.91 -4.46
N LYS A 137 -1.45 -17.20 -4.01
CA LYS A 137 -2.63 -17.29 -4.88
C LYS A 137 -2.94 -15.96 -5.58
N ASN A 138 -2.80 -14.84 -4.87
CA ASN A 138 -2.97 -13.51 -5.47
C ASN A 138 -1.95 -13.27 -6.59
N TYR A 139 -0.68 -13.55 -6.33
CA TYR A 139 0.40 -13.45 -7.31
C TYR A 139 0.13 -14.29 -8.55
N TYR A 140 -0.26 -15.56 -8.41
CA TYR A 140 -0.55 -16.41 -9.57
C TYR A 140 -1.76 -15.93 -10.37
N ARG A 141 -2.81 -15.42 -9.72
CA ARG A 141 -3.94 -14.79 -10.43
C ARG A 141 -3.48 -13.59 -11.25
N TRP A 142 -2.64 -12.73 -10.68
CA TRP A 142 -2.07 -11.58 -11.40
C TRP A 142 -1.19 -12.03 -12.58
N ARG A 143 -0.28 -12.98 -12.35
CA ARG A 143 0.64 -13.51 -13.36
C ARG A 143 -0.09 -14.10 -14.55
N ASP A 144 -1.16 -14.85 -14.31
CA ASP A 144 -2.00 -15.41 -15.37
C ASP A 144 -2.72 -14.33 -16.18
N LEU A 145 -3.21 -13.27 -15.53
CA LEU A 145 -3.82 -12.13 -16.21
C LEU A 145 -2.82 -11.39 -17.11
N VAL A 146 -1.60 -11.16 -16.63
CA VAL A 146 -0.52 -10.52 -17.40
C VAL A 146 -0.16 -11.38 -18.61
N ARG A 147 0.15 -12.67 -18.41
CA ARG A 147 0.51 -13.60 -19.49
C ARG A 147 -0.60 -13.76 -20.53
N ARG A 148 -1.88 -13.79 -20.11
CA ARG A 148 -3.02 -13.81 -21.06
C ARG A 148 -3.08 -12.54 -21.91
N LYS A 149 -2.78 -11.39 -21.32
CA LYS A 149 -2.73 -10.10 -22.04
C LYS A 149 -1.64 -10.10 -23.11
N ASP A 150 -0.48 -10.68 -22.80
CA ASP A 150 0.64 -10.73 -23.74
C ASP A 150 0.40 -11.70 -24.89
N ARG A 151 -0.16 -12.89 -24.64
CA ARG A 151 -0.59 -13.82 -25.71
C ARG A 151 -1.58 -13.17 -26.69
N ARG A 152 -2.56 -12.41 -26.18
CA ARG A 152 -3.53 -11.68 -27.02
C ARG A 152 -2.86 -10.59 -27.87
N ARG A 153 -1.86 -9.89 -27.31
CA ARG A 153 -1.09 -8.87 -28.04
C ARG A 153 -0.24 -9.49 -29.14
N GLU A 154 0.42 -10.60 -28.85
CA GLU A 154 1.20 -11.37 -29.82
C GLU A 154 0.33 -11.84 -30.98
N TYR A 155 -0.82 -12.47 -30.70
CA TYR A 155 -1.77 -12.86 -31.73
C TYR A 155 -2.15 -11.67 -32.62
N LYS A 156 -2.56 -10.54 -32.04
CA LYS A 156 -2.92 -9.33 -32.83
C LYS A 156 -1.78 -8.77 -33.69
N ARG A 157 -0.51 -8.96 -33.29
CA ARG A 157 0.65 -8.55 -34.10
C ARG A 157 0.87 -9.47 -35.30
N ARG A 158 0.62 -10.77 -35.15
CA ARG A 158 0.78 -11.77 -36.22
C ARG A 158 -0.26 -11.64 -37.34
N TYR A 159 -1.41 -11.01 -37.06
CA TYR A 159 -2.51 -10.78 -38.01
C TYR A 159 -2.68 -9.29 -38.38
N LYS A 160 -1.60 -8.51 -38.29
CA LYS A 160 -1.48 -7.18 -38.90
C LYS A 160 -0.41 -7.24 -39.99
#